data_AF-A0A2W6BYM9-F1
#
_entry.id   AF-A0A2W6BYM9-F1
#
_cell.length_a   1.000
_cell.length_b   1.000
_cell.length_c   1.000
_cell.angle_alpha   90.00
_cell.angle_beta   90.00
_cell.angle_gamma   90.00
#
_symmetry.space_group_name_H-M   'P 1'
#
loop_
_entity.id
_entity.type
_entity.pdbx_description
1 polymer ?
#
loop_
_entity_poly.entity_id
_entity_poly.type
_entity_poly.pdbx_seq_one_letter_code
_entity_poly.pdbx_strand_id
1 'polypeptide(L)'
;MLYEHCTDDQECNDVAFLDPHGEPPDLGAPEDYTADHPDEHPTDWGWHGEWGRVGRRGAWVATVVLLLMITATHYNGSGTAWLIFFAAALIAYQIWDIRRRRNAWRR
;
A
#
# COMPACT_ATOMS: atom_id res chain seq x y z
N MET A 1 -1.90 -50.49 -0.38
CA MET A 1 -1.00 -50.06 -1.48
C MET A 1 -1.11 -48.55 -1.50
N LEU A 2 -0.20 -47.73 -0.97
CA LEU A 2 1.24 -47.86 -0.73
C LEU A 2 1.56 -47.28 0.66
N TYR A 3 2.15 -48.10 1.53
CA TYR A 3 2.79 -47.66 2.77
C TYR A 3 4.29 -47.92 2.57
N GLU A 4 5.05 -46.90 2.19
CA GLU A 4 6.51 -46.93 2.25
C GLU A 4 6.93 -46.23 3.55
N HIS A 5 7.31 -47.07 4.50
CA HIS A 5 8.32 -46.93 5.55
C HIS A 5 9.08 -45.57 5.61
N CYS A 6 8.71 -44.67 6.54
CA CYS A 6 9.66 -43.70 7.11
C CYS A 6 10.53 -44.43 8.14
N THR A 7 11.84 -44.51 7.90
CA THR A 7 12.81 -45.26 8.71
C THR A 7 13.71 -44.41 9.59
N ASP A 8 13.45 -43.11 9.70
CA ASP A 8 14.25 -42.22 10.55
C ASP A 8 13.32 -41.26 11.30
N ASP A 9 13.43 -41.24 12.64
CA ASP A 9 12.56 -40.47 13.53
C ASP A 9 12.76 -38.95 13.36
N GLN A 10 13.88 -38.55 12.75
CA GLN A 10 14.25 -37.15 12.58
C GLN A 10 13.51 -36.47 11.41
N GLU A 11 13.39 -37.14 10.26
CA GLU A 11 12.78 -36.54 9.06
C GLU A 11 11.25 -36.35 9.15
N CYS A 12 10.54 -37.13 9.97
CA CYS A 12 9.09 -36.97 10.16
C CYS A 12 8.71 -35.78 11.07
N ASN A 13 9.66 -35.18 11.78
CA ASN A 13 9.44 -34.08 12.72
C ASN A 13 9.90 -32.71 12.18
N ASP A 14 10.44 -32.65 10.96
CA ASP A 14 11.08 -31.44 10.44
C ASP A 14 10.10 -30.39 9.87
N VAL A 15 8.80 -30.70 9.81
CA VAL A 15 7.76 -29.70 9.50
C VAL A 15 7.18 -29.13 10.81
N ALA A 16 7.80 -28.06 11.30
CA ALA A 16 7.44 -27.32 12.51
C ALA A 16 5.96 -26.88 12.65
N PHE A 17 5.13 -27.14 11.63
CA PHE A 17 3.70 -26.81 11.58
C PHE A 17 2.79 -27.79 12.37
N LEU A 18 3.23 -29.01 12.67
CA LEU A 18 2.36 -30.07 13.21
C LEU A 18 2.59 -30.44 14.68
N ASP A 19 3.30 -29.64 15.47
CA ASP A 19 3.42 -29.88 16.92
C ASP A 19 2.23 -29.26 17.68
N PRO A 20 1.30 -30.06 18.24
CA PRO A 20 0.16 -29.54 19.01
C PRO A 20 0.56 -28.94 20.37
N HIS A 21 1.82 -29.07 20.77
CA HIS A 21 2.40 -28.48 21.98
C HIS A 21 3.52 -27.47 21.69
N GLY A 22 3.78 -27.17 20.41
CA GLY A 22 4.79 -26.20 20.00
C GLY A 22 4.32 -24.76 20.16
N GLU A 23 5.27 -23.86 20.41
CA GLU A 23 5.03 -22.42 20.32
C GLU A 23 4.61 -22.11 18.87
N PRO A 24 3.50 -21.37 18.63
CA PRO A 24 3.09 -21.04 17.28
C PRO A 24 4.24 -20.31 16.55
N PRO A 25 4.52 -20.62 15.27
CA PRO A 25 5.57 -19.95 14.53
C PRO A 25 5.27 -18.45 14.52
N ASP A 26 6.27 -17.65 14.86
CA ASP A 26 6.17 -16.20 14.71
C ASP A 26 6.09 -15.88 13.22
N LEU A 27 4.86 -15.76 12.72
CA LEU A 27 4.54 -15.36 11.35
C LEU A 27 4.72 -13.85 11.13
N GLY A 28 5.12 -13.12 12.17
CA GLY A 28 5.54 -11.73 12.09
C GLY A 28 6.91 -11.58 11.43
N ALA A 29 7.22 -10.35 11.02
CA ALA A 29 8.63 -10.03 10.77
C ALA A 29 9.37 -10.18 12.10
N PRO A 30 10.55 -10.85 12.13
CA PRO A 30 11.28 -11.07 13.37
C PRO A 30 11.58 -9.74 14.06
N GLU A 31 11.56 -9.71 15.40
CA GLU A 31 11.76 -8.47 16.17
C GLU A 31 13.13 -7.80 15.90
N ASP A 32 14.06 -8.51 15.27
CA ASP A 32 15.40 -8.06 14.91
C ASP A 32 15.57 -7.64 13.43
N TYR A 33 14.50 -7.59 12.62
CA TYR A 33 14.60 -7.29 11.18
C TYR A 33 15.31 -5.95 10.90
N THR A 34 15.10 -4.96 11.78
CA THR A 34 15.79 -3.65 11.73
C THR A 34 17.23 -3.65 12.27
N ALA A 35 17.63 -4.67 13.03
CA ALA A 35 18.96 -4.79 13.63
C ALA A 35 19.95 -5.51 12.68
N ASP A 36 19.48 -6.48 11.89
CA ASP A 36 20.32 -7.26 10.96
C ASP A 36 20.52 -6.56 9.59
N HIS A 37 19.61 -5.66 9.21
CA HIS A 37 19.67 -4.91 7.95
C HIS A 37 19.69 -3.38 8.18
N PRO A 38 20.70 -2.84 8.88
CA PRO A 38 20.78 -1.41 9.18
C PRO A 38 20.96 -0.55 7.91
N ASP A 39 21.47 -1.15 6.83
CA ASP A 39 21.85 -0.48 5.59
C ASP A 39 20.79 -0.60 4.50
N GLU A 40 19.72 -1.36 4.73
CA GLU A 40 18.74 -1.69 3.69
C GLU A 40 17.55 -0.75 3.77
N HIS A 41 17.76 0.46 3.22
CA HIS A 41 16.70 1.45 3.15
C HIS A 41 15.84 1.20 1.90
N PRO A 42 14.52 1.50 1.95
CA PRO A 42 13.65 1.39 0.78
C PRO A 42 14.15 2.15 -0.46
N THR A 43 14.97 3.18 -0.24
CA THR A 43 15.62 3.96 -1.29
C THR A 43 16.69 3.19 -2.07
N ASP A 44 17.28 2.15 -1.50
CA ASP A 44 18.46 1.47 -2.08
C ASP A 44 18.10 0.50 -3.21
N TRP A 45 16.87 -0.03 -3.20
CA TRP A 45 16.30 -0.79 -4.32
C TRP A 45 15.43 0.07 -5.26
N GLY A 46 15.57 1.41 -5.16
CA GLY A 46 14.97 2.37 -6.08
C GLY A 46 13.55 2.81 -5.74
N TRP A 47 12.97 2.38 -4.61
CA TRP A 47 11.69 2.90 -4.13
C TRP A 47 11.91 4.24 -3.42
N HIS A 48 11.85 5.31 -4.19
CA HIS A 48 11.82 6.66 -3.67
C HIS A 48 10.35 7.04 -3.45
N GLY A 49 9.85 6.86 -2.21
CA GLY A 49 8.47 7.20 -1.81
C GLY A 49 8.07 8.68 -1.98
N GLU A 50 8.95 9.49 -2.57
CA GLU A 50 8.68 10.86 -2.94
C GLU A 50 8.11 10.92 -4.37
N TRP A 51 6.78 10.95 -4.48
CA TRP A 51 6.08 11.11 -5.75
C TRP A 51 6.30 12.49 -6.42
N GLY A 52 7.03 13.39 -5.76
CA GLY A 52 7.57 14.62 -6.33
C GLY A 52 6.56 15.42 -7.18
N ARG A 53 7.01 15.87 -8.35
CA ARG A 53 6.16 16.59 -9.34
C ARG A 53 5.18 15.67 -10.07
N VAL A 54 5.46 14.37 -10.15
CA VAL A 54 4.67 13.41 -10.94
C VAL A 54 3.36 13.09 -10.23
N GLY A 55 3.38 12.81 -8.94
CA GLY A 55 2.16 12.62 -8.14
C GLY A 55 1.22 13.82 -8.18
N ARG A 56 1.77 15.04 -8.21
CA ARG A 56 0.98 16.27 -8.35
C ARG A 56 0.26 16.36 -9.69
N ARG A 57 0.88 15.91 -10.78
CA ARG A 57 0.22 15.85 -12.10
C ARG A 57 -0.78 14.69 -12.15
N GLY A 58 -0.46 13.57 -11.52
CA GLY A 58 -1.36 12.42 -11.39
C GLY A 58 -2.70 12.79 -10.75
N ALA A 59 -2.68 13.63 -9.70
CA ALA A 59 -3.90 14.14 -9.07
C ALA A 59 -4.78 14.96 -10.04
N TRP A 60 -4.19 15.79 -10.89
CA TRP A 60 -4.94 16.53 -11.92
C TRP A 60 -5.52 15.62 -13.00
N VAL A 61 -4.76 14.60 -13.42
CA VAL A 61 -5.25 13.59 -14.36
C VAL A 61 -6.44 12.85 -13.78
N ALA A 62 -6.36 12.40 -12.53
CA ALA A 62 -7.47 11.76 -11.83
C ALA A 62 -8.70 12.67 -11.79
N THR A 63 -8.54 13.94 -11.40
CA THR A 63 -9.65 14.92 -11.41
C THR A 63 -10.31 15.03 -12.79
N VAL A 64 -9.53 15.14 -13.88
CA VAL A 64 -10.08 15.22 -15.24
C VAL A 64 -10.88 13.97 -15.59
N VAL A 65 -10.37 12.78 -15.25
CA VAL A 65 -11.08 11.51 -15.47
C VAL A 65 -12.40 11.48 -14.71
N LEU A 66 -12.43 11.87 -13.43
CA LEU A 66 -13.68 11.94 -12.66
C LEU A 66 -14.70 12.89 -13.32
N LEU A 67 -14.26 14.05 -13.81
CA LEU A 67 -15.13 15.00 -14.49
C LEU A 67 -15.69 14.45 -15.81
N LEU A 68 -14.88 13.73 -16.58
CA LEU A 68 -15.34 13.07 -17.80
C LEU A 68 -16.39 11.98 -17.52
N MET A 69 -16.21 11.21 -16.43
CA MET A 69 -17.15 10.15 -16.03
C MET A 69 -18.55 10.66 -15.64
N ILE A 70 -18.70 11.95 -15.33
CA ILE A 70 -20.01 12.56 -15.08
C ILE A 70 -20.90 12.45 -16.33
N THR A 71 -20.33 12.59 -17.52
CA THR A 71 -21.08 12.49 -18.79
C THR A 71 -21.67 11.10 -18.99
N ALA A 72 -20.96 10.05 -18.59
CA ALA A 72 -21.43 8.68 -18.65
C ALA A 72 -22.49 8.36 -17.57
N THR A 73 -22.48 9.09 -16.46
CA THR A 73 -23.27 8.77 -15.24
C THR A 73 -24.51 9.65 -15.09
N HIS A 74 -24.89 10.41 -16.12
CA HIS A 74 -25.93 11.45 -16.03
C HIS A 74 -27.33 10.97 -15.65
N TYR A 75 -27.68 9.69 -15.86
CA TYR A 75 -28.96 9.11 -15.42
C TYR A 75 -28.98 8.70 -13.94
N ASN A 76 -27.81 8.60 -13.30
CA ASN A 76 -27.70 8.25 -11.88
C ASN A 76 -27.35 9.51 -11.08
N GLY A 77 -28.37 10.12 -10.47
CA GLY A 77 -28.20 11.33 -9.66
C GLY A 77 -27.26 11.15 -8.47
N SER A 78 -27.33 10.00 -7.79
CA SER A 78 -26.43 9.74 -6.65
C SER A 78 -24.99 9.50 -7.10
N GLY A 79 -24.79 8.75 -8.19
CA GLY A 79 -23.47 8.56 -8.80
C GLY A 79 -22.84 9.86 -9.26
N THR A 80 -23.63 10.73 -9.90
CA THR A 80 -23.18 12.07 -10.32
C THR A 80 -22.78 12.94 -9.13
N ALA A 81 -23.57 12.94 -8.05
CA ALA A 81 -23.25 13.70 -6.83
C ALA A 81 -21.92 13.26 -6.21
N TRP A 82 -21.65 11.95 -6.14
CA TRP A 82 -20.38 11.43 -5.63
C TRP A 82 -19.19 11.78 -6.52
N LEU A 83 -19.34 11.69 -7.84
CA LEU A 83 -18.28 12.11 -8.78
C LEU A 83 -17.92 13.59 -8.61
N ILE A 84 -18.93 14.46 -8.50
CA ILE A 84 -18.72 15.90 -8.26
C ILE A 84 -18.03 16.12 -6.90
N PHE A 85 -18.48 15.43 -5.85
CA PHE A 85 -17.90 15.55 -4.52
C PHE A 85 -16.41 15.19 -4.50
N PHE A 86 -16.03 14.04 -5.06
CA PHE A 86 -14.64 13.62 -5.10
C PHE A 86 -13.78 14.50 -6.00
N ALA A 87 -14.31 14.94 -7.16
CA ALA A 87 -13.61 15.88 -8.02
C ALA A 87 -13.34 17.21 -7.30
N ALA A 88 -14.34 17.76 -6.61
CA ALA A 88 -14.20 18.99 -5.83
C ALA A 88 -13.21 18.81 -4.66
N ALA A 89 -13.26 17.67 -3.95
CA ALA A 89 -12.35 17.36 -2.86
C ALA A 89 -10.88 17.30 -3.33
N LEU A 90 -10.61 16.65 -4.48
CA LEU A 90 -9.26 16.60 -5.06
C LEU A 90 -8.76 17.99 -5.46
N ILE A 91 -9.61 18.80 -6.09
CA ILE A 91 -9.26 20.18 -6.46
C ILE A 91 -8.93 21.00 -5.21
N ALA A 92 -9.78 20.93 -4.19
CA ALA A 92 -9.58 21.64 -2.93
C ALA A 92 -8.28 21.23 -2.24
N TYR A 93 -7.99 19.92 -2.18
CA TYR A 93 -6.75 19.39 -1.64
C TYR A 93 -5.53 19.91 -2.41
N GLN A 94 -5.57 19.90 -3.74
CA GLN A 94 -4.45 20.41 -4.55
C GLN A 94 -4.21 21.91 -4.35
N ILE A 95 -5.29 22.72 -4.26
CA ILE A 95 -5.16 24.15 -3.96
C ILE A 95 -4.56 24.35 -2.55
N TRP A 96 -5.00 23.56 -1.58
CA TRP A 96 -4.47 23.60 -0.22
C TRP A 96 -2.99 23.19 -0.16
N ASP A 97 -2.59 22.13 -0.86
CA ASP A 97 -1.19 21.69 -0.97
C ASP A 97 -0.32 22.80 -1.57
N ILE A 98 -0.77 23.43 -2.66
CA ILE A 98 -0.06 24.56 -3.28
C ILE A 98 0.08 25.72 -2.29
N ARG A 99 -1.00 26.08 -1.58
CA ARG A 99 -1.00 27.15 -0.58
C ARG A 99 -0.09 26.83 0.61
N ARG A 100 -0.12 25.60 1.11
CA ARG A 100 0.71 25.13 2.23
C ARG A 100 2.18 25.20 1.90
N ARG A 101 2.60 24.70 0.72
CA ARG A 101 3.99 24.78 0.25
C ARG A 101 4.42 26.22 0.03
N ARG A 102 3.51 27.06 -0.49
CA ARG A 102 3.75 28.50 -0.63
C ARG A 102 3.79 29.28 0.68
N ASN A 103 3.43 28.68 1.80
CA ASN A 103 3.53 29.35 3.10
C ASN A 103 4.56 28.68 4.01
N ALA A 104 5.32 27.71 3.50
CA ALA A 104 6.32 26.97 4.27
C ALA A 104 7.51 27.85 4.69
N TRP A 105 7.82 28.91 3.93
CA TRP A 105 8.91 29.84 4.23
C TRP A 105 8.56 30.93 5.25
N ARG A 106 7.29 31.02 5.69
CA ARG A 106 6.84 31.98 6.71
C ARG A 106 6.74 31.36 8.10
N ARG A 107 7.25 30.14 8.26
CA ARG A 107 7.40 29.42 9.53
C ARG A 107 8.88 29.09 9.68
#